data_AF-A0A2G9S9V9-F1
#
_entry.id   AF-A0A2G9S9V9-F1
#
_cell.length_a   1.000
_cell.length_b   1.000
_cell.length_c   1.000
_cell.angle_alpha   90.00
_cell.angle_beta   90.00
_cell.angle_gamma   90.00
#
_symmetry.space_group_name_H-M   'P 1'
#
loop_
_entity.id
_entity.type
_entity.pdbx_description
1 polymer ?
#
loop_
_entity_poly.entity_id
_entity_poly.type
_entity_poly.pdbx_seq_one_letter_code
_entity_poly.pdbx_strand_id
1 'polypeptide(L)'
;EFINSTKKPYSLELESVDIKSQVEKARLQINTTVKDLTDGNMEMVLDEGSLSENTNMVLLGAAYLKGCWLYKFNESETKEAEFHINKV
;
A
#
# COMPACT_ATOMS: atom_id res chain seq x y z
N GLU A 1 -12.47 -0.01 -23.91
CA GLU A 1 -12.57 -1.46 -23.65
C GLU A 1 -11.91 -1.84 -22.32
N PHE A 2 -10.60 -1.59 -22.15
CA PHE A 2 -9.82 -1.85 -20.93
C PHE A 2 -10.47 -1.36 -19.61
N ILE A 3 -10.89 -0.09 -19.54
CA ILE A 3 -11.56 0.48 -18.36
C ILE A 3 -12.86 -0.24 -18.02
N ASN A 4 -13.63 -0.64 -19.04
CA ASN A 4 -14.91 -1.31 -18.81
C ASN A 4 -14.72 -2.78 -18.41
N SER A 5 -13.63 -3.42 -18.84
CA SER A 5 -13.28 -4.78 -18.40
C SER A 5 -12.78 -4.85 -16.95
N THR A 6 -12.18 -3.78 -16.41
CA THR A 6 -11.67 -3.76 -15.03
C THR A 6 -12.71 -3.36 -13.99
N LYS A 7 -13.76 -2.63 -14.39
CA LYS A 7 -14.81 -2.10 -13.48
C LYS A 7 -15.59 -3.14 -12.65
N LYS A 8 -15.69 -4.39 -13.10
CA LYS A 8 -16.42 -5.46 -12.39
C LYS A 8 -15.52 -6.24 -11.42
N PRO A 9 -14.32 -6.70 -11.82
CA PRO A 9 -13.41 -7.40 -10.91
C PRO A 9 -12.65 -6.47 -9.94
N TYR A 10 -12.42 -5.20 -10.33
CA TYR A 10 -11.51 -4.28 -9.63
C TYR A 10 -12.15 -2.92 -9.34
N SER A 11 -13.44 -2.91 -8.98
CA SER A 11 -14.30 -1.72 -8.86
C SER A 11 -13.76 -0.61 -7.94
N LEU A 12 -12.84 -0.94 -7.04
CA LEU A 12 -12.19 -0.03 -6.08
C LEU A 12 -10.80 0.45 -6.51
N GLU A 13 -10.25 -0.04 -7.63
CA GLU A 13 -8.81 0.06 -7.93
C GLU A 13 -8.45 1.00 -9.09
N LEU A 14 -9.44 1.68 -9.69
CA LEU A 14 -9.19 2.54 -10.85
C LEU A 14 -9.51 4.01 -10.56
N GLU A 15 -8.46 4.78 -10.27
CA GLU A 15 -8.50 6.22 -10.10
C GLU A 15 -7.84 6.93 -11.31
N SER A 16 -8.46 8.00 -11.78
CA SER A 16 -7.89 8.87 -12.83
C SER A 16 -7.26 10.09 -12.19
N VAL A 17 -5.94 10.22 -12.29
CA VAL A 17 -5.16 11.34 -11.75
C VAL A 17 -4.38 12.05 -12.86
N ASP A 18 -4.25 13.38 -12.75
CA ASP A 18 -3.47 14.16 -13.71
C ASP A 18 -2.00 14.23 -13.30
N ILE A 19 -1.24 13.22 -13.73
CA ILE A 19 0.20 13.14 -13.44
C ILE A 19 0.99 14.14 -14.29
N LYS A 20 0.61 14.32 -15.56
CA LYS A 20 1.39 15.09 -16.53
C LYS A 20 1.51 16.56 -16.14
N SER A 21 0.41 17.19 -15.74
CA SER A 21 0.44 18.62 -15.40
C SER A 21 0.73 18.89 -13.92
N GLN A 22 0.51 17.90 -13.05
CA GLN A 22 0.49 18.06 -11.60
C GLN A 22 1.16 16.87 -10.86
N VAL A 23 2.39 16.52 -11.26
CA VAL A 23 3.15 15.35 -10.75
C VAL A 23 3.10 15.22 -9.23
N GLU A 24 3.51 16.25 -8.48
CA GLU A 24 3.56 16.17 -7.01
C GLU A 24 2.17 16.06 -6.38
N LYS A 25 1.17 16.73 -6.95
CA LYS A 25 -0.20 16.60 -6.46
C LYS A 25 -0.75 15.20 -6.71
N ALA A 26 -0.47 14.62 -7.88
CA ALA A 26 -0.86 13.26 -8.20
C ALA A 26 -0.17 12.25 -7.27
N ARG A 27 1.12 12.46 -6.94
CA ARG A 27 1.85 11.64 -5.96
C ARG A 27 1.17 11.67 -4.58
N LEU A 28 0.87 12.87 -4.08
CA LEU A 28 0.21 13.05 -2.79
C LEU A 28 -1.19 12.45 -2.77
N GLN A 29 -1.94 12.61 -3.87
CA GLN A 29 -3.27 12.01 -4.02
C GLN A 29 -3.20 10.48 -3.97
N ILE A 30 -2.30 9.85 -4.73
CA ILE A 30 -2.10 8.39 -4.71
C ILE A 30 -1.73 7.91 -3.30
N ASN A 31 -0.76 8.55 -2.63
CA ASN A 31 -0.39 8.18 -1.26
C ASN A 31 -1.56 8.32 -0.28
N THR A 32 -2.40 9.35 -0.44
CA THR A 32 -3.60 9.56 0.39
C THR A 32 -4.64 8.46 0.13
N THR A 33 -4.96 8.16 -1.12
CA THR A 33 -5.87 7.07 -1.49
C THR A 33 -5.40 5.74 -0.89
N VAL A 34 -4.10 5.45 -0.96
CA VAL A 34 -3.54 4.20 -0.42
C VAL A 34 -3.59 4.17 1.10
N LYS A 35 -3.29 5.29 1.76
CA LYS A 35 -3.43 5.41 3.20
C LYS A 35 -4.87 5.11 3.65
N ASP A 36 -5.85 5.71 2.98
CA ASP A 36 -7.27 5.52 3.29
C ASP A 36 -7.73 4.07 3.02
N LEU A 37 -7.27 3.46 1.92
CA LEU A 37 -7.58 2.07 1.58
C LEU A 37 -6.94 1.04 2.53
N THR A 38 -5.88 1.43 3.25
CA THR A 38 -5.14 0.55 4.15
C THR A 38 -5.39 0.86 5.62
N ASP A 39 -6.43 1.62 5.94
CA ASP A 39 -6.74 2.08 7.30
C ASP A 39 -5.52 2.73 7.99
N GLY A 40 -4.71 3.45 7.22
CA GLY A 40 -3.51 4.13 7.71
C GLY A 40 -2.25 3.25 7.83
N ASN A 41 -2.32 1.95 7.52
CA ASN A 41 -1.16 1.06 7.66
C ASN A 41 -0.08 1.29 6.58
N MET A 42 -0.41 1.93 5.47
CA MET A 42 0.54 2.30 4.41
C MET A 42 0.41 3.78 4.06
N GLU A 43 1.20 4.63 4.73
CA GLU A 43 1.09 6.09 4.59
C GLU A 43 1.82 6.66 3.37
N MET A 44 2.88 6.01 2.91
CA MET A 44 3.69 6.48 1.80
C MET A 44 4.16 5.28 0.97
N VAL A 45 3.60 5.17 -0.24
CA VAL A 45 3.99 4.14 -1.21
C VAL A 45 4.77 4.69 -2.39
N LEU A 46 4.68 6.00 -2.62
CA LEU A 46 5.42 6.74 -3.64
C LEU A 46 6.26 7.84 -2.99
N ASP A 47 7.58 7.63 -3.02
CA ASP A 47 8.59 8.59 -2.57
C ASP A 47 8.66 9.81 -3.48
N GLU A 48 9.24 10.91 -3.00
CA GLU A 48 9.52 12.08 -3.84
C GLU A 48 10.37 11.69 -5.06
N GLY A 49 10.02 12.21 -6.23
CA GLY A 49 10.70 11.88 -7.49
C GLY A 49 10.35 10.50 -8.09
N SER A 50 9.49 9.70 -7.47
CA SER A 50 9.03 8.41 -8.02
C SER A 50 8.11 8.56 -9.24
N LEU A 51 7.49 9.72 -9.41
CA LEU A 51 6.68 10.07 -10.58
C LEU A 51 7.34 11.17 -11.41
N SER A 52 7.03 11.17 -12.71
CA SER A 52 7.43 12.23 -13.64
C SER A 52 6.25 12.58 -14.55
N GLU A 53 6.35 13.70 -15.26
CA GLU A 53 5.36 14.11 -16.27
C GLU A 53 5.19 13.09 -17.42
N ASN A 54 6.18 12.19 -17.58
CA ASN A 54 6.15 11.12 -18.57
C ASN A 54 5.51 9.82 -18.04
N THR A 55 5.14 9.78 -16.75
CA THR A 55 4.47 8.63 -16.15
C THR A 55 3.00 8.61 -16.57
N ASN A 56 2.64 7.63 -17.41
CA ASN A 56 1.29 7.52 -17.97
C ASN A 56 0.35 6.64 -17.14
N MET A 57 0.89 5.72 -16.33
CA MET A 57 0.11 4.76 -15.53
C MET A 57 0.93 4.28 -14.33
N VAL A 58 0.26 4.09 -13.20
CA VAL A 58 0.82 3.47 -11.98
C VAL A 58 -0.05 2.26 -11.64
N LEU A 59 0.59 1.11 -11.44
CA LEU A 59 -0.06 -0.09 -10.92
C LEU A 59 0.53 -0.38 -9.54
N LEU A 60 -0.32 -0.43 -8.52
CA LEU A 60 0.09 -0.60 -7.13
C LEU A 60 -0.49 -1.90 -6.55
N GLY A 61 0.34 -2.68 -5.87
CA GLY A 61 -0.10 -3.81 -5.04
C GLY A 61 0.24 -3.54 -3.58
N ALA A 62 -0.77 -3.58 -2.71
CA ALA A 62 -0.62 -3.34 -1.27
C ALA A 62 -1.34 -4.45 -0.49
N ALA A 63 -0.66 -5.05 0.49
CA ALA A 63 -1.23 -6.08 1.36
C ALA A 63 -0.78 -5.88 2.81
N TYR A 64 -1.75 -5.81 3.72
CA TYR A 64 -1.53 -5.76 5.17
C TYR A 64 -2.31 -6.89 5.84
N LEU A 65 -1.67 -7.63 6.74
CA LEU A 65 -2.30 -8.73 7.46
C LEU A 65 -2.00 -8.62 8.96
N LYS A 66 -3.04 -8.31 9.74
CA LYS A 66 -3.04 -8.47 11.19
C LYS A 66 -3.83 -9.72 11.57
N GLY A 67 -3.11 -10.84 11.71
CA GLY A 67 -3.71 -12.13 12.02
C GLY A 67 -4.20 -12.22 13.47
N CYS A 68 -5.33 -12.89 13.66
CA CYS A 68 -5.80 -13.34 14.97
C CYS A 68 -5.50 -14.84 15.11
N TRP A 69 -4.68 -15.20 16.10
CA TRP A 69 -4.43 -16.61 16.41
C TRP A 69 -5.72 -17.30 16.89
N LEU A 70 -5.96 -18.53 16.41
CA LEU A 70 -7.04 -19.39 16.94
C LEU A 70 -6.83 -19.69 18.44
N TYR A 71 -5.58 -19.91 18.82
CA TYR A 71 -5.15 -20.05 20.21
C TYR A 71 -4.14 -18.94 20.51
N LYS A 72 -4.55 -17.95 21.29
CA LYS A 72 -3.72 -16.78 21.63
C LYS A 72 -2.65 -17.15 22.66
N PHE A 73 -1.51 -16.48 22.58
CA PHE A 73 -0.48 -16.55 23.60
C PHE A 73 -0.94 -15.78 24.85
N ASN A 74 -0.51 -16.24 26.02
CA ASN A 74 -0.72 -15.50 27.26
C ASN A 74 0.27 -14.33 27.32
N GLU A 75 -0.24 -13.09 27.40
CA GLU A 75 0.58 -11.89 27.43
C GLU A 75 1.56 -11.88 28.60
N SER A 76 1.19 -12.44 29.76
CA SER A 76 2.06 -12.50 30.94
C SER A 76 3.28 -13.42 30.76
N GLU A 77 3.27 -14.28 29.76
CA GLU A 77 4.38 -15.19 29.45
C GLU A 77 5.33 -14.63 28.38
N THR A 78 4.98 -13.49 27.78
CA THR A 78 5.84 -12.81 26.80
C THR A 78 6.98 -12.10 27.52
N LYS A 79 8.22 -12.43 27.15
CA LYS A 79 9.44 -11.89 27.76
C LYS A 79 10.55 -11.72 26.74
N GLU A 80 11.47 -10.80 27.03
CA GLU A 80 12.69 -10.64 26.23
C GLU A 80 13.52 -11.93 26.25
N ALA A 81 14.06 -12.27 25.08
CA ALA A 81 14.94 -13.41 24.87
C ALA A 81 15.89 -13.14 23.70
N GLU A 82 17.02 -13.82 23.66
CA GLU A 82 17.98 -13.68 22.56
C GLU A 82 17.39 -14.24 21.24
N PHE A 83 17.45 -13.43 20.17
CA PHE A 83 17.10 -13.86 18.82
C PHE A 83 18.37 -14.00 17.98
N HIS A 84 18.68 -15.22 17.55
CA HIS A 84 19.88 -15.48 16.74
C HIS A 84 19.54 -15.39 15.25
N ILE A 85 20.11 -14.40 14.56
CA ILE A 85 19.79 -14.04 13.18
C ILE A 85 20.45 -14.99 12.15
N ASN A 86 21.33 -15.91 12.59
CA ASN A 86 22.12 -16.79 11.73
C ASN A 86 22.54 -18.07 12.49
N LYS A 87 22.70 -19.20 11.78
CA LYS A 87 23.61 -20.27 12.23
C LYS A 87 25.02 -19.86 11.80
N VAL A 88 25.93 -19.70 12.77
CA VAL A 88 27.37 -19.67 12.50
C VAL A 88 27.78 -20.99 11.85
#